data_AF-X1BEG4-F1
#
_entry.id   AF-X1BEG4-F1
#
_cell.length_a   1.000
_cell.length_b   1.000
_cell.length_c   1.000
_cell.angle_alpha   90.00
_cell.angle_beta   90.00
_cell.angle_gamma   90.00
#
_symmetry.space_group_name_H-M   'P 1'
#
loop_
_entity.id
_entity.type
_entity.pdbx_description
1 polymer ?
#
loop_
_entity_poly.entity_id
_entity_poly.type
_entity_poly.pdbx_seq_one_letter_code
_entity_poly.pdbx_strand_id
1 'polypeptide(L)'
;MSLPYDITTNVGKVRLIIGDTDATDYVFSDAEITYFLTANSNNLNLAAADALEAWMAKYATSPDSEKIGDYAYTQKIVDKMNKLKNELRAKVESAPALTWAEPNLTGENT
;
A
#
# COMPACT_ATOMS: atom_id res chain seq x y z
N MET A 1 7.36 -24.64 -2.62
CA MET A 1 8.01 -23.47 -2.02
C MET A 1 6.90 -22.55 -1.54
N SER A 2 6.76 -22.34 -0.23
CA SER A 2 5.74 -21.43 0.32
C SER A 2 6.28 -20.02 0.26
N LEU A 3 5.45 -19.06 -0.17
CA LEU A 3 5.78 -17.65 0.00
C LEU A 3 5.77 -17.31 1.50
N PRO A 4 6.61 -16.37 1.96
CA PRO A 4 6.60 -15.92 3.35
C PRO A 4 5.29 -15.20 3.74
N TYR A 5 4.52 -14.71 2.77
CA TYR A 5 3.25 -14.02 2.96
C TYR A 5 2.15 -14.65 2.08
N ASP A 6 0.88 -14.53 2.52
CA ASP A 6 -0.28 -15.09 1.82
C ASP A 6 -1.01 -14.05 0.95
N ILE A 7 -0.80 -14.12 -0.36
CA ILE A 7 -1.44 -13.24 -1.35
C ILE A 7 -2.95 -13.46 -1.53
N THR A 8 -3.52 -14.52 -0.94
CA THR A 8 -4.97 -14.71 -0.93
C THR A 8 -5.64 -13.75 0.05
N THR A 9 -4.91 -13.31 1.08
CA THR A 9 -5.35 -12.31 2.06
C THR A 9 -5.09 -10.88 1.57
N ASN A 10 -5.91 -9.93 2.02
CA ASN A 10 -5.65 -8.51 1.73
C ASN A 10 -4.38 -8.00 2.43
N VAL A 11 -4.04 -8.55 3.60
CA VAL A 11 -2.78 -8.24 4.30
C VAL A 11 -1.58 -8.62 3.44
N GLY A 12 -1.51 -9.85 2.95
CA GLY A 12 -0.41 -10.29 2.09
C GLY A 12 -0.34 -9.55 0.76
N LYS A 13 -1.48 -9.10 0.21
CA LYS A 13 -1.49 -8.20 -0.95
C LYS A 13 -0.85 -6.85 -0.64
N VAL A 14 -1.19 -6.22 0.50
CA VAL A 14 -0.58 -4.95 0.91
C VAL A 14 0.92 -5.12 1.13
N ARG A 15 1.35 -6.18 1.83
CA ARG A 15 2.77 -6.54 2.01
C ARG A 15 3.52 -6.58 0.69
N LEU A 16 2.95 -7.29 -0.29
CA LEU A 16 3.53 -7.37 -1.63
C LEU A 16 3.65 -6.00 -2.31
N ILE A 17 2.60 -5.17 -2.23
CA ILE A 17 2.58 -3.84 -2.86
C ILE A 17 3.68 -2.93 -2.29
N ILE A 18 3.87 -2.95 -0.97
CA ILE A 18 4.85 -2.08 -0.29
C ILE A 18 6.26 -2.69 -0.22
N GLY A 19 6.42 -3.94 -0.63
CA GLY A 19 7.69 -4.66 -0.57
C GLY A 19 8.05 -5.24 0.80
N ASP A 20 7.12 -5.22 1.76
CA ASP A 20 7.29 -5.76 3.12
C ASP A 20 7.12 -7.30 3.12
N THR A 21 8.08 -7.99 2.51
CA THR A 21 7.99 -9.42 2.15
C THR A 21 9.00 -10.31 2.86
N ASP A 22 9.94 -9.72 3.63
CA ASP A 22 10.91 -10.46 4.41
C ASP A 22 10.28 -11.00 5.71
N ALA A 23 10.02 -12.31 5.76
CA ALA A 23 9.42 -12.95 6.95
C ALA A 23 10.30 -12.90 8.20
N THR A 24 11.57 -12.58 8.08
CA THR A 24 12.48 -12.49 9.22
C THR A 24 12.54 -11.10 9.81
N ASP A 25 12.13 -10.07 9.05
CA ASP A 25 12.22 -8.66 9.44
C ASP A 25 11.10 -7.84 8.78
N TYR A 26 9.85 -8.18 9.12
CA TYR A 26 8.72 -7.38 8.65
C TYR A 26 8.74 -5.98 9.29
N VAL A 27 8.48 -4.97 8.47
CA VAL A 27 8.36 -3.58 8.93
C VAL A 27 7.05 -3.34 9.67
N PHE A 28 6.00 -4.06 9.28
CA PHE A 28 4.68 -4.01 9.90
C PHE A 28 4.22 -5.39 10.33
N SER A 29 3.53 -5.44 11.45
CA SER A 29 2.71 -6.58 11.86
C SER A 29 1.43 -6.68 11.04
N ASP A 30 0.81 -7.86 11.03
CA ASP A 30 -0.49 -8.06 10.35
C ASP A 30 -1.59 -7.17 10.95
N ALA A 31 -1.52 -6.87 12.25
CA ALA A 31 -2.47 -5.99 12.92
C ALA A 31 -2.36 -4.54 12.42
N GLU A 32 -1.15 -4.03 12.20
CA GLU A 32 -0.93 -2.70 11.64
C GLU A 32 -1.42 -2.61 10.19
N ILE A 33 -1.16 -3.65 9.38
CA ILE A 33 -1.67 -3.70 8.00
C ILE A 33 -3.20 -3.77 7.97
N THR A 34 -3.79 -4.54 8.90
CA THR A 34 -5.25 -4.62 9.07
C THR A 34 -5.85 -3.27 9.48
N TYR A 35 -5.14 -2.48 10.29
CA TYR A 35 -5.54 -1.12 10.62
C TYR A 35 -5.59 -0.23 9.37
N PHE A 36 -4.54 -0.21 8.54
CA PHE A 36 -4.53 0.60 7.30
C PHE A 36 -5.63 0.17 6.32
N LEU A 37 -5.89 -1.14 6.21
CA LEU A 37 -6.99 -1.66 5.41
C LEU A 37 -8.35 -1.18 5.94
N THR A 38 -8.56 -1.26 7.25
CA THR A 38 -9.80 -0.84 7.90
C THR A 38 -10.05 0.65 7.73
N ALA A 39 -9.01 1.47 7.94
CA ALA A 39 -9.07 2.92 7.77
C ALA A 39 -9.44 3.36 6.34
N ASN A 40 -9.16 2.51 5.35
CA ASN A 40 -9.39 2.78 3.94
C ASN A 40 -10.48 1.91 3.31
N SER A 41 -11.43 1.40 4.11
CA SER A 41 -12.55 0.57 3.62
C SER A 41 -12.11 -0.62 2.77
N ASN A 42 -11.01 -1.27 3.16
CA ASN A 42 -10.35 -2.37 2.45
C ASN A 42 -9.81 -2.03 1.05
N ASN A 43 -9.65 -0.74 0.71
CA ASN A 43 -8.99 -0.34 -0.52
C ASN A 43 -7.49 -0.63 -0.42
N LEU A 44 -7.03 -1.63 -1.18
CA LEU A 44 -5.63 -2.09 -1.15
C LEU A 44 -4.63 -0.99 -1.49
N ASN A 45 -4.96 -0.12 -2.46
CA ASN A 45 -4.05 0.93 -2.92
C ASN A 45 -3.92 2.05 -1.89
N LEU A 46 -5.03 2.48 -1.29
CA LEU A 46 -5.00 3.49 -0.24
C LEU A 46 -4.33 2.96 1.03
N ALA A 47 -4.64 1.73 1.44
CA ALA A 47 -3.99 1.09 2.58
C ALA A 47 -2.48 0.97 2.39
N ALA A 48 -2.03 0.57 1.20
CA ALA A 48 -0.61 0.52 0.86
C ALA A 48 0.04 1.92 0.83
N ALA A 49 -0.67 2.94 0.35
CA ALA A 49 -0.19 4.32 0.36
C ALA A 49 0.03 4.84 1.79
N ASP A 50 -0.91 4.57 2.71
CA ASP A 50 -0.80 4.95 4.11
C ASP A 50 0.30 4.16 4.83
N ALA A 51 0.48 2.87 4.52
CA ALA A 51 1.57 2.07 5.06
C ALA A 51 2.94 2.60 4.59
N LEU A 52 3.10 2.96 3.31
CA LEU A 52 4.32 3.59 2.80
C LEU A 52 4.60 4.93 3.50
N GLU A 53 3.56 5.71 3.78
CA GLU A 53 3.68 6.97 4.51
C GLU A 53 4.16 6.77 5.95
N ALA A 54 3.60 5.80 6.67
CA ALA A 54 4.06 5.42 8.00
C ALA A 54 5.51 4.90 7.99
N TRP A 55 5.90 4.15 6.97
CA TRP A 55 7.28 3.66 6.82
C TRP A 55 8.24 4.82 6.53
N MET A 56 7.89 5.76 5.64
CA MET A 56 8.67 6.96 5.39
C MET A 56 8.88 7.80 6.66
N ALA A 57 7.88 7.90 7.53
CA ALA A 57 8.00 8.61 8.80
C ALA A 57 9.08 8.02 9.73
N LYS A 58 9.29 6.69 9.71
CA LYS A 58 10.38 6.03 10.48
C LYS A 58 11.77 6.50 10.05
N TYR A 59 11.95 6.78 8.75
CA TYR A 59 13.22 7.32 8.24
C TYR A 59 13.43 8.78 8.67
N ALA A 60 12.36 9.58 8.75
CA ALA A 60 12.44 10.96 9.20
C ALA A 60 12.82 11.10 10.69
N THR A 61 12.45 10.11 11.51
CA THR A 61 12.78 10.06 12.95
C THR A 61 14.15 9.45 13.25
N SER A 62 14.94 9.09 12.23
CA SER A 62 16.30 8.56 12.38
C SER A 62 17.34 9.66 12.07
N PRO A 63 17.62 10.59 13.00
CA PRO A 63 18.59 11.66 12.81
C PRO A 63 20.04 11.18 12.74
N ASP A 64 20.31 9.92 13.08
CA ASP A 64 21.66 9.34 13.11
C ASP A 64 22.18 8.90 11.74
N SER A 65 22.01 9.74 10.70
CA SER A 65 22.81 9.59 9.49
C SER A 65 24.23 10.08 9.79
N GLU A 66 25.01 9.28 10.53
CA GLU A 66 26.38 9.62 10.95
C GLU A 66 27.32 9.90 9.75
N LYS A 67 26.92 9.52 8.53
CA LYS A 67 27.66 9.76 7.29
C LYS A 67 26.76 10.39 6.23
N ILE A 68 27.23 11.49 5.63
CA ILE A 68 26.56 12.23 4.53
C ILE A 68 26.14 11.30 3.36
N GLY A 69 26.91 10.23 3.11
CA GLY A 69 26.59 9.25 2.07
C GLY A 69 25.33 8.41 2.36
N ASP A 70 25.12 8.03 3.62
CA ASP A 70 23.98 7.19 4.03
C ASP A 70 22.68 8.01 4.00
N TYR A 71 22.76 9.29 4.36
CA TYR A 71 21.64 10.24 4.22
C TYR A 71 21.13 10.33 2.78
N ALA A 72 22.03 10.47 1.81
CA ALA A 72 21.66 10.56 0.39
C ALA A 72 20.99 9.28 -0.14
N TYR A 73 21.34 8.12 0.41
CA TYR A 73 20.71 6.85 0.06
C TYR A 73 19.30 6.75 0.65
N THR A 74 19.14 7.09 1.92
CA THR A 74 17.84 7.14 2.61
C THR A 74 16.88 8.09 1.92
N GLN A 75 17.34 9.28 1.51
CA GLN A 75 16.48 10.23 0.79
C GLN A 75 16.00 9.66 -0.55
N LYS A 76 16.87 8.98 -1.31
CA LYS A 76 16.47 8.32 -2.57
C LYS A 76 15.44 7.20 -2.35
N ILE A 77 15.52 6.49 -1.22
CA ILE A 77 14.51 5.48 -0.86
C ILE A 77 13.17 6.17 -0.58
N VAL A 78 13.17 7.20 0.26
CA VAL A 78 11.97 7.98 0.60
C VAL A 78 11.34 8.58 -0.65
N ASP A 79 12.12 9.13 -1.57
CA ASP A 79 11.62 9.70 -2.83
C ASP A 79 10.91 8.64 -3.69
N LYS A 80 11.47 7.42 -3.77
CA LYS A 80 10.85 6.30 -4.49
C LYS A 80 9.55 5.86 -3.81
N MET A 81 9.53 5.75 -2.48
CA MET A 81 8.34 5.41 -1.71
C MET A 81 7.24 6.46 -1.90
N ASN A 82 7.60 7.75 -1.89
CA ASN A 82 6.67 8.84 -2.11
C ASN A 82 6.10 8.82 -3.54
N LYS A 83 6.93 8.52 -4.54
CA LYS A 83 6.46 8.31 -5.92
C LYS A 83 5.44 7.19 -6.00
N LEU A 84 5.74 6.02 -5.42
CA LEU A 84 4.82 4.88 -5.39
C LEU A 84 3.51 5.22 -4.66
N LYS A 85 3.59 5.90 -3.51
CA LYS A 85 2.42 6.40 -2.77
C LYS A 85 1.50 7.23 -3.67
N ASN A 86 2.07 8.18 -4.41
CA ASN A 86 1.30 9.06 -5.30
C ASN A 86 0.65 8.28 -6.45
N GLU A 87 1.37 7.31 -7.04
CA GLU A 87 0.80 6.43 -8.07
C GLU A 87 -0.37 5.60 -7.55
N LEU A 88 -0.28 5.08 -6.31
CA LEU A 88 -1.36 4.31 -5.69
C LEU A 88 -2.60 5.17 -5.43
N ARG A 89 -2.43 6.41 -4.95
CA ARG A 89 -3.54 7.36 -4.78
C ARG A 89 -4.16 7.75 -6.13
N ALA A 90 -3.34 8.05 -7.13
CA ALA A 90 -3.80 8.37 -8.48
C ALA A 90 -4.57 7.21 -9.14
N LYS A 91 -4.18 5.96 -8.89
CA LYS A 91 -4.92 4.77 -9.38
C LYS A 91 -6.36 4.73 -8.86
N VAL A 92 -6.59 5.15 -7.62
CA VAL A 92 -7.92 5.21 -7.01
C VAL A 92 -8.75 6.34 -7.62
N GLU A 93 -8.13 7.50 -7.87
CA GLU A 93 -8.76 8.64 -8.53
C GLU A 93 -9.06 8.41 -10.01
N SER A 94 -8.27 7.55 -10.68
CA SER A 94 -8.53 7.12 -12.06
C SER A 94 -9.54 5.97 -12.17
N ALA A 95 -9.91 5.36 -11.04
CA ALA A 95 -10.87 4.27 -10.97
C ALA A 95 -12.38 4.63 -10.87
N PRO A 96 -12.87 5.90 -10.84
CA PRO A 96 -14.30 6.14 -10.74
C PRO A 96 -14.99 6.03 -12.10
N ALA A 97 -16.09 5.26 -12.11
CA ALA A 97 -17.12 5.07 -13.15
C ALA A 97 -17.00 3.90 -14.15
N LEU A 98 -16.55 2.72 -13.70
CA LEU A 98 -16.88 1.44 -14.37
C LEU A 98 -17.56 0.46 -13.40
N THR A 99 -18.57 0.93 -12.67
CA THR A 99 -19.69 0.06 -12.28
C THR A 99 -20.89 0.54 -13.07
N TRP A 100 -21.01 -0.03 -14.25
CA TRP A 100 -22.20 -0.04 -15.09
C TRP A 100 -23.44 -0.02 -14.18
N ALA A 101 -24.23 1.06 -14.26
CA ALA A 101 -25.64 0.91 -13.99
C ALA A 101 -26.10 -0.19 -14.94
N GLU A 102 -26.31 -1.41 -14.43
CA GLU A 102 -27.04 -2.41 -15.19
C GLU A 102 -28.37 -1.74 -15.55
N PRO A 103 -28.65 -1.46 -16.83
CA PRO A 103 -30.01 -1.18 -17.20
C PRO A 103 -30.73 -2.49 -16.96
N ASN A 104 -31.52 -2.57 -15.90
CA ASN A 104 -32.46 -3.66 -15.75
C ASN A 104 -33.46 -3.56 -16.91
N LEU A 105 -33.13 -4.20 -18.02
CA LEU A 105 -33.92 -4.33 -19.24
C LEU A 105 -34.84 -5.55 -19.18
N THR A 106 -35.18 -6.07 -17.99
CA THR A 106 -36.35 -6.97 -17.89
C THR A 106 -37.64 -6.15 -17.86
N GLY A 107 -37.84 -5.38 -18.93
CA GLY A 107 -39.17 -5.09 -19.45
C GLY A 107 -39.48 -6.13 -20.52
N GLU A 108 -39.73 -7.37 -20.13
CA GLU A 108 -40.50 -8.28 -20.98
C GLU A 108 -41.97 -8.14 -20.62
N ASN A 109 -42.69 -7.47 -21.52
CA ASN A 109 -44.13 -7.43 -21.60
C ASN A 109 -44.63 -8.83 -21.96
N THR A 110 -45.43 -9.46 -21.09
CA THR A 110 -46.69 -10.18 -21.39
C THR A 110 -47.40 -10.52 -20.09
#